data_AF-A0A0B2WTQ1-F1
#
_entry.id   AF-A0A0B2WTQ1-F1
#
_cell.length_a   1.000
_cell.length_b   1.000
_cell.length_c   1.000
_cell.angle_alpha   90.00
_cell.angle_beta   90.00
_cell.angle_gamma   90.00
#
_symmetry.space_group_name_H-M   'P 1'
#
loop_
_entity.id
_entity.type
_entity.pdbx_description
1 polymer ?
#
loop_
_entity_poly.entity_id
_entity_poly.type
_entity_poly.pdbx_seq_one_letter_code
_entity_poly.pdbx_strand_id
1 'polypeptide(L)'
;MIRSAARLSQADPGVAPHLLRTKTFVKKLDKNNEAYYVLAKKGLAHNSDPAKEYEFFEMPNLLLDLDAEGTRHVRPAEDADEKLMMARWTEVPRRKAARTRLKLFEAQLFESRRKAHEIISQPTNIWRITDHDIVSAALHGGSGPQRKPARESKPADIISERINVPKSPSNSEIIKRLLLENGIPGHAANQDQLLLHWMTRRYHSLTRASRNREPPAPSPAQLTRALKTQTTILGVRRLVSQALSAGTSVDSFRSKTKPDLNLPHQIRSTCSRILGQDPLNRNLRLQALTFLGNLSERLPSLGLPLGPVLCGLALKLCSEVGSLEALSRWLHRIHNTSINSELSTEDVVSALTALQSISVDEHDAMLQTVEQRQLLFQLLTGIDENNTIAKDAFRTFFTTFPEEHGSSTARHAYSAYVTLLGNLGAARTLWREWRELPDSVSKDDHVVLGFCNALKQATRLMPASDGEHAPDLGLAVCATLDYHAMEMQDAASWRAHASDDVAGQENVNIEACRSILNLPLADCIKEFRTW
;
A
#
# COMPACT_ATOMS: atom_id res chain seq x y z
N MET A 1 -11.64 51.67 -50.19
CA MET A 1 -10.31 51.88 -50.77
C MET A 1 -9.32 50.92 -50.12
N ILE A 2 -8.72 50.03 -50.92
CA ILE A 2 -7.28 49.62 -50.93
C ILE A 2 -6.72 49.15 -49.55
N ARG A 3 -6.63 47.83 -49.32
CA ARG A 3 -5.45 46.93 -49.52
C ARG A 3 -4.29 47.23 -48.56
N SER A 4 -3.95 46.28 -47.67
CA SER A 4 -2.84 45.29 -47.82
C SER A 4 -1.48 45.90 -47.44
N ALA A 5 -0.48 45.24 -46.85
CA ALA A 5 -0.27 43.92 -46.26
C ALA A 5 1.18 43.91 -45.70
N ALA A 6 1.54 42.81 -45.04
CA ALA A 6 2.88 42.29 -44.67
C ALA A 6 3.52 42.86 -43.38
N ARG A 7 3.59 42.11 -42.25
CA ARG A 7 4.32 40.85 -41.93
C ARG A 7 5.85 40.94 -42.11
N LEU A 8 6.60 40.94 -41.00
CA LEU A 8 7.58 39.90 -40.57
C LEU A 8 8.64 40.45 -39.59
N SER A 9 8.58 40.02 -38.33
CA SER A 9 9.65 39.24 -37.65
C SER A 9 9.12 38.90 -36.24
N GLN A 10 8.68 37.67 -35.97
CA GLN A 10 9.52 36.56 -35.48
C GLN A 10 10.66 37.04 -34.57
N ALA A 11 10.29 37.39 -33.33
CA ALA A 11 11.22 37.40 -32.21
C ALA A 11 11.42 35.96 -31.75
N ASP A 12 12.64 35.44 -31.92
CA ASP A 12 13.11 34.20 -31.31
C ASP A 12 12.96 34.27 -29.78
N PRO A 13 12.24 33.34 -29.12
CA PRO A 13 12.20 33.24 -27.66
C PRO A 13 13.40 32.45 -27.12
N GLY A 14 14.58 32.67 -27.71
CA GLY A 14 15.80 31.87 -27.53
C GLY A 14 16.89 32.51 -26.68
N VAL A 15 16.62 33.60 -25.94
CA VAL A 15 17.62 34.18 -25.04
C VAL A 15 17.44 33.63 -23.63
N ALA A 16 18.24 32.60 -23.35
CA ALA A 16 18.62 32.12 -22.04
C ALA A 16 18.68 33.22 -20.94
N PRO A 17 17.95 33.08 -19.81
CA PRO A 17 17.94 34.06 -18.71
C PRO A 17 19.26 34.13 -17.91
N HIS A 18 20.29 33.36 -18.27
CA HIS A 18 21.61 33.36 -17.64
C HIS A 18 22.58 34.41 -18.20
N LEU A 19 22.14 35.24 -19.17
CA LEU A 19 22.95 36.35 -19.70
C LEU A 19 22.70 37.71 -19.04
N LEU A 20 21.75 37.82 -18.10
CA LEU A 20 21.56 39.03 -17.30
C LEU A 20 22.48 39.01 -16.07
N ARG A 21 23.78 39.20 -16.29
CA ARG A 21 24.71 39.57 -15.21
C ARG A 21 24.42 41.00 -14.78
N THR A 22 24.35 41.24 -13.47
CA THR A 22 24.18 42.56 -12.87
C THR A 22 25.32 43.50 -13.33
N LYS A 23 24.96 44.72 -13.74
CA LYS A 23 25.93 45.75 -14.17
C LYS A 23 26.78 46.15 -12.96
N THR A 24 28.09 45.86 -12.99
CA THR A 24 29.04 46.28 -11.97
C THR A 24 29.59 47.68 -12.28
N PHE A 25 29.54 48.57 -11.29
CA PHE A 25 30.08 49.93 -11.37
C PHE A 25 31.43 49.98 -10.66
N VAL A 26 32.40 50.68 -11.24
CA VAL A 26 33.71 50.92 -10.64
C VAL A 26 33.78 52.37 -10.18
N LYS A 27 34.15 52.57 -8.91
CA LYS A 27 34.40 53.88 -8.33
C LYS A 27 35.70 54.46 -8.92
N LYS A 28 35.64 55.66 -9.48
CA LYS A 28 36.79 56.45 -9.92
C LYS A 28 36.80 57.78 -9.18
N LEU A 29 37.99 58.36 -9.03
CA LEU A 29 38.17 59.70 -8.51
C LEU A 29 38.47 60.63 -9.69
N ASP A 30 37.88 61.82 -9.69
CA ASP A 30 38.17 62.85 -10.69
C ASP A 30 39.43 63.66 -10.31
N LYS A 31 39.73 64.71 -11.09
CA LYS A 31 40.89 65.58 -10.85
C LYS A 31 40.78 66.39 -9.55
N ASN A 32 39.59 66.50 -8.98
CA ASN A 32 39.28 67.19 -7.74
C ASN A 32 39.12 66.21 -6.56
N ASN A 33 39.50 64.94 -6.74
CA ASN A 33 39.40 63.88 -5.75
C ASN A 33 37.94 63.50 -5.37
N GLU A 34 36.97 63.85 -6.20
CA GLU A 34 35.57 63.49 -5.99
C GLU A 34 35.24 62.14 -6.63
N ALA A 35 34.48 61.31 -5.92
CA ALA A 35 34.15 59.97 -6.37
C ALA A 35 32.97 59.95 -7.33
N TYR A 36 33.17 59.37 -8.52
CA TYR A 36 32.11 59.08 -9.49
C TYR A 36 32.18 57.62 -9.96
N TYR A 37 31.05 57.08 -10.40
CA TYR A 37 30.94 55.66 -10.76
C TYR A 37 30.79 55.50 -12.27
N VAL A 38 31.64 54.67 -12.87
CA VAL A 38 31.57 54.34 -14.31
C VAL A 38 31.23 52.87 -14.46
N LEU A 39 30.40 52.54 -15.45
CA LEU A 39 30.14 51.15 -15.83
C LEU A 39 31.45 50.47 -16.21
N ALA A 40 31.73 49.30 -15.62
CA ALA A 40 32.90 48.51 -16.00
C ALA A 40 32.83 48.18 -17.50
N LYS A 41 33.72 48.76 -18.32
CA LYS A 41 33.84 48.37 -19.73
C LYS A 41 34.32 46.90 -19.75
N LYS A 42 33.55 46.03 -20.41
CA LYS A 42 33.93 44.66 -20.73
C LYS A 42 35.26 44.68 -21.52
N GLY A 43 36.39 44.53 -20.84
CA GLY A 43 37.55 43.90 -21.45
C GLY A 43 37.27 42.41 -21.55
N LEU A 44 37.66 41.78 -22.66
CA LEU A 44 37.91 40.34 -22.67
C LEU A 44 38.73 40.01 -21.43
N ALA A 45 38.24 39.10 -20.60
CA ALA A 45 38.98 38.64 -19.44
C ALA A 45 40.37 38.20 -19.90
N HIS A 46 41.40 38.97 -19.54
CA HIS A 46 42.76 38.50 -19.62
C HIS A 46 42.86 37.41 -18.55
N ASN A 47 42.76 36.16 -18.97
CA ASN A 47 42.99 35.02 -18.09
C ASN A 47 44.41 35.14 -17.53
N SER A 48 44.54 35.24 -16.21
CA SER A 48 45.83 35.35 -15.50
C SER A 48 46.65 34.05 -15.48
N ASP A 49 46.36 33.10 -16.37
CA ASP A 49 47.01 31.81 -16.43
C ASP A 49 47.28 31.45 -17.91
N PRO A 50 48.46 31.82 -18.44
CA PRO A 50 48.84 31.57 -19.84
C PRO A 50 49.06 30.07 -20.15
N ALA A 51 48.97 29.18 -19.17
CA ALA A 51 49.18 27.73 -19.35
C ALA A 51 47.89 26.95 -19.66
N LYS A 52 46.70 27.57 -19.60
CA LYS A 52 45.42 26.93 -19.95
C LYS A 52 44.91 27.44 -21.29
N GLU A 53 45.48 26.91 -22.36
CA GLU A 53 44.85 26.96 -23.67
C GLU A 53 43.66 25.99 -23.69
N TYR A 54 42.46 26.54 -23.80
CA TYR A 54 41.27 25.73 -24.06
C TYR A 54 41.25 25.38 -25.55
N GLU A 55 41.69 24.17 -25.91
CA GLU A 55 41.74 23.61 -27.29
C GLU A 55 40.39 23.59 -28.05
N PHE A 56 39.29 24.05 -27.47
CA PHE A 56 37.96 23.94 -28.08
C PHE A 56 37.69 25.00 -29.15
N PHE A 57 38.42 26.13 -29.13
CA PHE A 57 38.33 27.18 -30.14
C PHE A 57 39.68 27.88 -30.29
N GLU A 58 40.56 27.30 -31.10
CA GLU A 58 41.65 28.04 -31.72
C GLU A 58 41.00 29.04 -32.68
N MET A 59 40.84 30.30 -32.26
CA MET A 59 40.44 31.37 -33.17
C MET A 59 41.67 31.69 -34.01
N PRO A 60 41.68 31.45 -35.33
CA PRO A 60 42.86 31.75 -36.13
C PRO A 60 43.15 33.24 -36.00
N ASN A 61 44.39 33.60 -35.64
CA ASN A 61 44.90 34.98 -35.79
C ASN A 61 45.06 35.38 -37.27
N LEU A 62 44.33 34.73 -38.17
CA LEU A 62 44.30 35.02 -39.58
C LEU A 62 43.22 36.09 -39.79
N LEU A 63 43.62 37.35 -39.75
CA LEU A 63 42.87 38.40 -40.43
C LEU A 63 42.91 38.04 -41.92
N LEU A 64 41.83 37.45 -42.42
CA LEU A 64 41.62 37.27 -43.85
C LEU A 64 41.30 38.65 -44.43
N ASP A 65 42.33 39.34 -44.92
CA ASP A 65 42.15 40.48 -45.81
C ASP A 65 41.66 39.92 -47.15
N LEU A 66 40.33 39.80 -47.29
CA LEU A 66 39.63 39.30 -48.48
C LEU A 66 39.88 40.17 -49.72
N ASP A 67 40.50 41.33 -49.53
CA ASP A 67 40.74 42.37 -50.52
C ASP A 67 42.16 42.29 -51.11
N ALA A 68 43.02 41.42 -50.55
CA ALA A 68 44.45 41.35 -50.85
C ALA A 68 44.84 40.28 -51.88
N GLU A 69 43.85 39.66 -52.53
CA GLU A 69 44.07 38.70 -53.61
C GLU A 69 44.75 39.39 -54.80
N GLY A 70 45.98 38.99 -55.14
CA GLY A 70 46.79 39.61 -56.20
C GLY A 70 47.80 40.66 -55.74
N THR A 71 47.94 40.92 -54.44
CA THR A 71 49.03 41.78 -53.92
C THR A 71 50.36 41.02 -53.83
N ARG A 72 51.48 41.68 -54.18
CA ARG A 72 52.84 41.08 -54.23
C ARG A 72 53.33 40.51 -52.88
N HIS A 73 52.64 40.84 -51.78
CA HIS A 73 53.02 40.45 -50.42
C HIS A 73 52.14 39.34 -49.84
N VAL A 74 51.14 38.87 -50.59
CA VAL A 74 50.28 37.76 -50.21
C VAL A 74 50.57 36.58 -51.14
N ARG A 75 51.00 35.46 -50.57
CA ARG A 75 51.24 34.21 -51.32
C ARG A 75 49.90 33.70 -51.86
N PRO A 76 49.79 33.36 -53.15
CA PRO A 76 48.57 32.76 -53.70
C PRO A 76 48.30 31.41 -53.02
N ALA A 77 47.02 31.13 -52.74
CA ALA A 77 46.60 29.84 -52.19
C ALA A 77 46.85 28.74 -53.23
N GLU A 78 47.63 27.72 -52.86
CA GLU A 78 47.94 26.59 -53.74
C GLU A 78 47.00 25.41 -53.45
N ASP A 79 46.79 24.52 -54.43
CA ASP A 79 45.99 23.28 -54.26
C ASP A 79 46.49 22.40 -53.09
N ALA A 80 47.78 22.51 -52.74
CA ALA A 80 48.36 21.84 -51.59
C ALA A 80 47.87 22.42 -50.25
N ASP A 81 47.65 23.74 -50.19
CA ASP A 81 47.10 24.43 -49.02
C ASP A 81 45.62 24.06 -48.83
N GLU A 82 44.86 23.96 -49.93
CA GLU A 82 43.47 23.51 -49.89
C GLU A 82 43.38 22.06 -49.39
N LYS A 83 44.25 21.16 -49.85
CA LYS A 83 44.34 19.78 -49.35
C LYS A 83 44.74 19.71 -47.87
N LEU A 84 45.68 20.55 -47.43
CA LEU A 84 46.11 20.64 -46.02
C LEU A 84 44.99 21.18 -45.13
N MET A 85 44.24 22.20 -45.60
CA MET A 85 43.07 22.71 -44.90
C MET A 85 41.95 21.67 -44.88
N MET A 86 41.62 21.02 -46.00
CA MET A 86 40.63 19.94 -45.99
C MET A 86 41.03 18.83 -45.03
N ALA A 87 42.31 18.42 -45.00
CA ALA A 87 42.82 17.43 -44.05
C ALA A 87 42.71 17.90 -42.59
N ARG A 88 43.08 19.15 -42.27
CA ARG A 88 43.02 19.71 -40.91
C ARG A 88 41.58 19.93 -40.42
N TRP A 89 40.65 20.15 -41.34
CA TRP A 89 39.23 20.40 -41.05
C TRP A 89 38.34 19.17 -41.30
N THR A 90 38.90 18.05 -41.76
CA THR A 90 38.18 16.77 -41.86
C THR A 90 37.60 16.37 -40.49
N GLU A 91 36.47 15.64 -40.52
CA GLU A 91 35.71 15.30 -39.31
C GLU A 91 36.59 14.64 -38.25
N VAL A 92 37.05 15.41 -37.26
CA VAL A 92 37.78 14.88 -36.11
C VAL A 92 36.86 13.87 -35.39
N PRO A 93 37.26 12.59 -35.23
CA PRO A 93 36.43 11.58 -34.60
C PRO A 93 35.94 11.98 -33.21
N ARG A 94 36.77 12.72 -32.46
CA ARG A 94 36.41 13.31 -31.16
C ARG A 94 35.27 14.34 -31.25
N ARG A 95 35.26 15.21 -32.26
CA ARG A 95 34.19 16.20 -32.48
C ARG A 95 32.88 15.53 -32.87
N LYS A 96 32.95 14.47 -33.69
CA LYS A 96 31.78 13.64 -34.02
C LYS A 96 31.24 12.93 -32.79
N ALA A 97 32.09 12.30 -31.99
CA ALA A 97 31.70 11.67 -30.73
C ALA A 97 31.07 12.66 -29.74
N ALA A 98 31.62 13.87 -29.60
CA ALA A 98 31.07 14.93 -28.77
C ALA A 98 29.68 15.38 -29.27
N ARG A 99 29.51 15.60 -30.58
CA ARG A 99 28.21 15.92 -31.19
C ARG A 99 27.18 14.82 -30.95
N THR A 100 27.56 13.55 -31.11
CA THR A 100 26.67 12.41 -30.84
C THR A 100 26.26 12.36 -29.36
N ARG A 101 27.22 12.58 -28.44
CA ARG A 101 26.94 12.62 -27.00
C ARG A 101 26.02 13.78 -26.62
N LEU A 102 26.20 14.94 -27.24
CA LEU A 102 25.34 16.12 -27.03
C LEU A 102 23.91 15.85 -27.51
N LYS A 103 23.73 15.27 -28.69
CA LYS A 103 22.40 14.86 -29.20
C LYS A 103 21.70 13.86 -28.28
N LEU A 104 22.44 12.86 -27.77
CA LEU A 104 21.89 11.90 -26.79
C LEU A 104 21.47 12.60 -25.50
N PHE A 105 22.27 13.54 -25.01
CA PHE A 105 21.95 14.32 -23.82
C PHE A 105 20.73 15.22 -24.01
N GLU A 106 20.59 15.88 -25.16
CA GLU A 106 19.42 16.67 -25.52
C GLU A 106 18.14 15.83 -25.55
N ALA A 107 18.19 14.65 -26.16
CA ALA A 107 17.07 13.71 -26.18
C ALA A 107 16.66 13.28 -24.76
N GLN A 108 17.64 12.93 -23.92
CA GLN A 108 17.40 12.59 -22.51
C GLN A 108 16.78 13.76 -21.73
N LEU A 109 17.26 14.99 -21.95
CA LEU A 109 16.74 16.19 -21.30
C LEU A 109 15.31 16.50 -21.73
N PHE A 110 15.00 16.34 -23.02
CA PHE A 110 13.66 16.50 -23.55
C PHE A 110 12.68 15.48 -22.93
N GLU A 111 13.04 14.19 -22.94
CA GLU A 111 12.21 13.14 -22.33
C GLU A 111 12.00 13.38 -20.83
N SER A 112 13.09 13.75 -20.14
CA SER A 112 13.08 14.07 -18.71
C SER A 112 12.16 15.24 -18.36
N ARG A 113 12.13 16.28 -19.21
CA ARG A 113 11.21 17.42 -19.05
C ARG A 113 9.77 17.05 -19.38
N ARG A 114 9.56 16.26 -20.43
CA ARG A 114 8.22 15.79 -20.85
C ARG A 114 7.55 15.00 -19.72
N LYS A 115 8.25 14.00 -19.18
CA LYS A 115 7.75 13.17 -18.06
C LYS A 115 7.47 13.99 -16.80
N ALA A 116 8.36 14.92 -16.45
CA ALA A 116 8.12 15.80 -15.32
C ALA A 116 6.86 16.68 -15.52
N HIS A 117 6.62 17.16 -16.74
CA HIS A 117 5.44 17.93 -17.07
C HIS A 117 4.15 17.07 -17.00
N GLU A 118 4.18 15.83 -17.51
CA GLU A 118 3.08 14.86 -17.43
C GLU A 118 2.68 14.57 -15.98
N ILE A 119 3.66 14.38 -15.09
CA ILE A 119 3.38 14.15 -13.66
C ILE A 119 2.78 15.40 -13.00
N ILE A 120 3.28 16.60 -13.35
CA ILE A 120 2.76 17.86 -12.81
C ILE A 120 1.29 18.05 -13.22
N SER A 121 0.95 17.77 -14.48
CA SER A 121 -0.41 17.98 -15.03
C SER A 121 -1.44 16.99 -14.53
N GLN A 122 -1.03 15.86 -13.94
CA GLN A 122 -1.92 14.82 -13.42
C GLN A 122 -1.78 14.68 -11.88
N PRO A 123 -2.66 15.32 -11.10
CA PRO A 123 -2.64 15.22 -9.63
C PRO A 123 -2.84 13.80 -9.09
N THR A 124 -3.53 12.94 -9.84
CA THR A 124 -3.81 11.54 -9.48
C THR A 124 -2.76 10.54 -9.99
N ASN A 125 -1.61 11.01 -10.46
CA ASN A 125 -0.54 10.11 -10.91
C ASN A 125 0.15 9.44 -9.72
N ILE A 126 0.04 8.12 -9.63
CA ILE A 126 0.59 7.32 -8.51
C ILE A 126 2.11 7.42 -8.37
N TRP A 127 2.83 7.75 -9.45
CA TRP A 127 4.30 7.82 -9.48
C TRP A 127 4.86 9.17 -9.04
N ARG A 128 4.02 10.10 -8.55
CA ARG A 128 4.51 11.31 -7.89
C ARG A 128 5.43 10.94 -6.72
N ILE A 129 6.59 11.59 -6.65
CA ILE A 129 7.56 11.41 -5.57
C ILE A 129 6.97 11.99 -4.29
N THR A 130 6.99 11.20 -3.22
CA THR A 130 6.58 11.59 -1.87
C THR A 130 7.78 11.65 -0.93
N ASP A 131 7.63 12.28 0.23
CA ASP A 131 8.68 12.31 1.25
C ASP A 131 9.10 10.91 1.70
N HIS A 132 8.13 9.99 1.82
CA HIS A 132 8.37 8.58 2.11
C HIS A 132 9.27 7.92 1.05
N ASP A 133 9.13 8.27 -0.23
CA ASP A 133 9.96 7.70 -1.29
C ASP A 133 11.42 8.17 -1.19
N ILE A 134 11.63 9.44 -0.83
CA ILE A 134 12.98 9.99 -0.63
C ILE A 134 13.64 9.31 0.57
N VAL A 135 12.93 9.16 1.69
CA VAL A 135 13.43 8.48 2.88
C VAL A 135 13.69 6.99 2.58
N SER A 136 12.77 6.32 1.89
CA SER A 136 12.95 4.92 1.49
C SER A 136 14.17 4.74 0.59
N ALA A 137 14.38 5.64 -0.39
CA ALA A 137 15.57 5.63 -1.23
C ALA A 137 16.85 5.94 -0.44
N ALA A 138 16.80 6.77 0.59
CA ALA A 138 17.95 7.07 1.44
C ALA A 138 18.35 5.86 2.31
N LEU A 139 17.36 5.09 2.79
CA LEU A 139 17.59 3.92 3.63
C LEU A 139 18.05 2.70 2.81
N HIS A 140 17.48 2.50 1.62
CA HIS A 140 17.75 1.31 0.80
C HIS A 140 18.82 1.53 -0.28
N GLY A 141 19.18 2.78 -0.55
CA GLY A 141 20.08 3.14 -1.65
C GLY A 141 19.47 2.94 -3.03
N GLY A 142 20.26 3.25 -4.06
CA GLY A 142 19.91 2.95 -5.43
C GLY A 142 19.98 1.46 -5.77
N SER A 143 19.47 1.08 -6.93
CA SER A 143 19.52 -0.29 -7.44
C SER A 143 20.91 -0.75 -7.92
N GLY A 144 21.97 -0.10 -7.45
CA GLY A 144 23.36 -0.50 -7.71
C GLY A 144 23.70 -1.84 -7.04
N PRO A 145 24.87 -2.43 -7.36
CA PRO A 145 25.31 -3.65 -6.69
C PRO A 145 25.30 -3.41 -5.19
N GLN A 146 24.51 -4.22 -4.45
CA GLN A 146 24.38 -4.11 -3.01
C GLN A 146 25.77 -4.00 -2.39
N ARG A 147 26.04 -2.90 -1.68
CA ARG A 147 27.18 -2.85 -0.77
C ARG A 147 26.96 -3.96 0.24
N LYS A 148 27.87 -4.93 0.28
CA LYS A 148 27.92 -5.91 1.36
C LYS A 148 27.93 -5.14 2.68
N PRO A 149 27.10 -5.50 3.67
CA PRO A 149 27.17 -4.87 4.98
C PRO A 149 28.60 -5.01 5.51
N ALA A 150 29.14 -3.92 6.07
CA ALA A 150 30.53 -3.83 6.52
C ALA A 150 30.90 -4.80 7.66
N ARG A 151 29.98 -5.66 8.10
CA ARG A 151 30.14 -6.54 9.26
C ARG A 151 30.00 -8.04 9.02
N GLU A 152 29.69 -8.48 7.80
CA GLU A 152 29.48 -9.91 7.52
C GLU A 152 30.35 -10.37 6.34
N SER A 153 31.64 -10.44 6.63
CA SER A 153 32.58 -11.27 5.89
C SER A 153 33.05 -12.38 6.84
N LYS A 154 32.17 -13.35 7.10
CA LYS A 154 32.56 -14.68 7.58
C LYS A 154 31.94 -15.73 6.66
N PRO A 155 32.69 -16.77 6.25
CA PRO A 155 32.16 -17.84 5.42
C PRO A 155 31.48 -18.88 6.33
N ALA A 156 30.17 -18.74 6.57
CA ALA A 156 29.39 -19.78 7.24
C ALA A 156 27.91 -19.87 6.81
N ASP A 157 27.45 -19.14 5.79
CA ASP A 157 26.06 -19.21 5.32
C ASP A 157 25.96 -20.02 4.02
N ILE A 158 26.26 -21.33 4.10
CA ILE A 158 25.92 -22.30 3.05
C ILE A 158 24.70 -23.14 3.44
N ILE A 159 24.16 -23.01 4.65
CA ILE A 159 23.00 -23.80 5.09
C ILE A 159 21.92 -22.88 5.64
N SER A 160 21.24 -22.22 4.71
CA SER A 160 19.86 -21.79 4.94
C SER A 160 19.14 -21.99 3.62
N GLU A 161 18.48 -23.13 3.53
CA GLU A 161 17.52 -23.45 2.49
C GLU A 161 16.63 -22.23 2.26
N ARG A 162 16.75 -21.67 1.05
CA ARG A 162 15.85 -20.64 0.57
C ARG A 162 14.44 -21.21 0.54
N ILE A 163 13.67 -20.95 1.59
CA ILE A 163 12.22 -20.94 1.49
C ILE A 163 11.89 -19.90 0.42
N ASN A 164 11.44 -20.37 -0.74
CA ASN A 164 10.99 -19.56 -1.86
C ASN A 164 9.70 -18.82 -1.45
N VAL A 165 9.84 -17.72 -0.72
CA VAL A 165 8.76 -16.75 -0.55
C VAL A 165 8.62 -15.96 -1.87
N PRO A 166 7.47 -15.97 -2.55
CA PRO A 166 7.24 -15.12 -3.71
C PRO A 166 7.41 -13.66 -3.30
N LYS A 167 8.42 -13.00 -3.88
CA LYS A 167 8.85 -11.65 -3.51
C LYS A 167 7.76 -10.64 -3.87
N SER A 168 7.25 -9.92 -2.87
CA SER A 168 6.66 -8.59 -3.10
C SER A 168 7.60 -7.77 -3.99
N PRO A 169 7.10 -6.87 -4.87
CA PRO A 169 7.98 -6.06 -5.71
C PRO A 169 9.03 -5.43 -4.82
N SER A 170 10.30 -5.79 -5.07
CA SER A 170 11.39 -5.37 -4.21
C SER A 170 11.37 -3.83 -4.15
N ASN A 171 11.65 -3.20 -3.00
CA ASN A 171 11.69 -1.73 -2.90
C ASN A 171 12.55 -1.11 -4.03
N SER A 172 13.56 -1.85 -4.50
CA SER A 172 14.36 -1.56 -5.70
C SER A 172 13.54 -1.41 -6.99
N GLU A 173 12.57 -2.28 -7.27
CA GLU A 173 11.67 -2.16 -8.44
C GLU A 173 10.78 -0.93 -8.34
N ILE A 174 10.26 -0.63 -7.16
CA ILE A 174 9.44 0.57 -6.93
C ILE A 174 10.29 1.82 -7.18
N ILE A 175 11.51 1.88 -6.65
CA ILE A 175 12.45 2.98 -6.88
C ILE A 175 12.78 3.08 -8.37
N LYS A 176 13.17 1.98 -9.04
CA LYS A 176 13.46 1.99 -10.49
C LYS A 176 12.30 2.56 -11.29
N ARG A 177 11.07 2.13 -11.00
CA ARG A 177 9.88 2.64 -11.69
C ARG A 177 9.63 4.11 -11.38
N LEU A 178 9.80 4.54 -10.13
CA LEU A 178 9.72 5.97 -9.77
C LEU A 178 10.71 6.82 -10.56
N LEU A 179 11.96 6.37 -10.70
CA LEU A 179 12.97 7.11 -11.46
C LEU A 179 12.57 7.24 -12.93
N LEU A 180 12.15 6.13 -13.55
CA LEU A 180 11.74 6.08 -14.95
C LEU A 180 10.56 6.99 -15.24
N GLU A 181 9.52 6.96 -14.40
CA GLU A 181 8.29 7.74 -14.56
C GLU A 181 8.53 9.23 -14.30
N ASN A 182 9.43 9.59 -13.36
CA ASN A 182 9.78 10.98 -13.08
C ASN A 182 10.85 11.57 -14.01
N GLY A 183 11.27 10.81 -15.05
CA GLY A 183 12.33 11.22 -15.96
C GLY A 183 13.65 11.49 -15.25
N ILE A 184 13.93 10.76 -14.16
CA ILE A 184 15.22 10.80 -13.46
C ILE A 184 16.19 9.89 -14.24
N PRO A 185 17.39 10.37 -14.60
CA PRO A 185 18.33 9.57 -15.37
C PRO A 185 18.74 8.27 -14.66
N GLY A 186 18.81 7.16 -15.40
CA GLY A 186 19.18 5.86 -14.82
C GLY A 186 20.55 5.84 -14.15
N HIS A 187 21.51 6.64 -14.62
CA HIS A 187 22.83 6.76 -13.98
C HIS A 187 22.78 7.35 -12.57
N ALA A 188 21.70 8.07 -12.20
CA ALA A 188 21.52 8.58 -10.85
C ALA A 188 21.32 7.43 -9.84
N ALA A 189 20.78 6.28 -10.27
CA ALA A 189 20.60 5.11 -9.41
C ALA A 189 21.92 4.43 -9.00
N ASN A 190 23.05 4.78 -9.64
CA ASN A 190 24.35 4.19 -9.36
C ASN A 190 25.09 4.86 -8.20
N GLN A 191 24.65 6.06 -7.78
CA GLN A 191 25.26 6.83 -6.70
C GLN A 191 24.17 7.40 -5.81
N ASP A 192 24.11 6.98 -4.54
CA ASP A 192 23.04 7.35 -3.61
C ASP A 192 22.91 8.88 -3.43
N GLN A 193 24.03 9.60 -3.43
CA GLN A 193 24.03 11.07 -3.37
C GLN A 193 23.34 11.70 -4.60
N LEU A 194 23.61 11.17 -5.79
CA LEU A 194 22.97 11.65 -7.02
C LEU A 194 21.50 11.26 -7.06
N LEU A 195 21.16 10.04 -6.64
CA LEU A 195 19.78 9.56 -6.53
C LEU A 195 18.95 10.50 -5.67
N LEU A 196 19.40 10.76 -4.45
CA LEU A 196 18.71 11.63 -3.49
C LEU A 196 18.64 13.07 -4.00
N HIS A 197 19.73 13.57 -4.60
CA HIS A 197 19.73 14.90 -5.20
C HIS A 197 18.65 15.03 -6.29
N TRP A 198 18.56 14.07 -7.21
CA TRP A 198 17.56 14.08 -8.28
C TRP A 198 16.14 13.92 -7.76
N MET A 199 15.89 12.99 -6.83
CA MET A 199 14.57 12.79 -6.24
C MET A 199 14.10 14.03 -5.48
N THR A 200 14.97 14.64 -4.68
CA THR A 200 14.67 15.86 -3.91
C THR A 200 14.39 17.04 -4.85
N ARG A 201 15.21 17.20 -5.91
CA ARG A 201 14.99 18.25 -6.91
C ARG A 201 13.66 18.09 -7.63
N ARG A 202 13.26 16.86 -7.97
CA ARG A 202 11.97 16.57 -8.60
C ARG A 202 10.81 16.82 -7.65
N TYR A 203 10.92 16.36 -6.41
CA TYR A 203 9.95 16.62 -5.36
C TYR A 203 9.72 18.12 -5.17
N HIS A 204 10.78 18.92 -5.01
CA HIS A 204 10.65 20.38 -4.89
C HIS A 204 10.07 21.05 -6.13
N SER A 205 10.35 20.52 -7.33
CA SER A 205 9.74 21.03 -8.56
C SER A 205 8.22 20.77 -8.57
N LEU A 206 7.79 19.60 -8.10
CA LEU A 206 6.38 19.22 -7.99
C LEU A 206 5.65 20.08 -6.95
N THR A 207 6.27 20.31 -5.78
CA THR A 207 5.66 21.13 -4.71
C THR A 207 5.68 22.62 -5.03
N ARG A 208 6.75 23.17 -5.63
CA ARG A 208 6.80 24.58 -6.04
C ARG A 208 5.83 24.91 -7.17
N ALA A 209 5.70 24.02 -8.16
CA ALA A 209 4.70 24.19 -9.22
C ALA A 209 3.28 24.30 -8.62
N SER A 210 3.02 23.57 -7.54
CA SER A 210 1.74 23.61 -6.81
C SER A 210 1.51 24.85 -5.96
N ARG A 211 2.56 25.62 -5.62
CA ARG A 211 2.44 26.87 -4.86
C ARG A 211 2.20 28.09 -5.76
N ASN A 212 2.75 28.06 -6.98
CA ASN A 212 2.68 29.19 -7.92
C ASN A 212 1.56 29.06 -8.96
N ARG A 213 1.04 27.85 -9.15
CA ARG A 213 -0.21 27.52 -9.83
C ARG A 213 -0.91 26.61 -8.84
N GLU A 214 -2.14 26.85 -8.42
CA GLU A 214 -2.88 25.86 -7.62
C GLU A 214 -3.41 24.78 -8.58
N PRO A 215 -2.78 23.60 -8.78
CA PRO A 215 -3.59 22.43 -9.07
C PRO A 215 -4.32 22.13 -7.75
N PRO A 216 -5.65 22.32 -7.70
CA PRO A 216 -6.40 21.97 -6.50
C PRO A 216 -6.14 20.49 -6.18
N ALA A 217 -6.13 20.18 -4.88
CA ALA A 217 -6.13 18.79 -4.43
C ALA A 217 -7.14 17.97 -5.25
N PRO A 218 -6.82 16.72 -5.64
CA PRO A 218 -7.72 15.96 -6.48
C PRO A 218 -9.09 15.89 -5.83
N SER A 219 -10.13 16.31 -6.55
CA SER A 219 -11.50 16.23 -6.04
C SER A 219 -11.86 14.77 -5.73
N PRO A 220 -12.80 14.51 -4.79
CA PRO A 220 -13.24 13.15 -4.49
C PRO A 220 -13.68 12.37 -5.74
N ALA A 221 -14.35 13.03 -6.71
CA ALA A 221 -14.74 12.41 -7.96
C ALA A 221 -13.56 12.01 -8.86
N GLN A 222 -12.51 12.85 -8.94
CA GLN A 222 -11.27 12.51 -9.65
C GLN A 222 -10.54 11.35 -8.96
N LEU A 223 -10.50 11.35 -7.63
CA LEU A 223 -9.90 10.27 -6.84
C LEU A 223 -10.65 8.94 -7.06
N THR A 224 -11.98 8.95 -6.99
CA THR A 224 -12.80 7.77 -7.30
C THR A 224 -12.53 7.23 -8.70
N ARG A 225 -12.48 8.10 -9.71
CA ARG A 225 -12.17 7.69 -11.09
C ARG A 225 -10.78 7.05 -11.18
N ALA A 226 -9.79 7.65 -10.52
CA ALA A 226 -8.42 7.13 -10.48
C ALA A 226 -8.30 5.82 -9.69
N LEU A 227 -9.09 5.62 -8.64
CA LEU A 227 -9.16 4.34 -7.90
C LEU A 227 -9.68 3.22 -8.81
N LYS A 228 -10.75 3.48 -9.57
CA LYS A 228 -11.33 2.50 -10.51
C LYS A 228 -10.33 2.01 -11.55
N THR A 229 -9.34 2.81 -11.95
CA THR A 229 -8.31 2.42 -12.91
C THR A 229 -7.12 1.68 -12.30
N GLN A 230 -7.01 1.59 -10.97
CA GLN A 230 -5.88 0.91 -10.33
C GLN A 230 -5.96 -0.61 -10.46
N THR A 231 -4.82 -1.26 -10.72
CA THR A 231 -4.73 -2.73 -10.81
C THR A 231 -3.89 -3.33 -9.68
N THR A 232 -3.27 -2.52 -8.83
CA THR A 232 -2.39 -2.99 -7.76
C THR A 232 -2.72 -2.32 -6.43
N ILE A 233 -2.56 -3.05 -5.32
CA ILE A 233 -2.73 -2.50 -3.97
C ILE A 233 -1.72 -1.38 -3.69
N LEU A 234 -0.49 -1.49 -4.22
CA LEU A 234 0.49 -0.42 -4.17
C LEU A 234 -0.03 0.87 -4.82
N GLY A 235 -0.67 0.77 -5.99
CA GLY A 235 -1.28 1.90 -6.68
C GLY A 235 -2.37 2.57 -5.85
N VAL A 236 -3.28 1.78 -5.27
CA VAL A 236 -4.33 2.26 -4.35
C VAL A 236 -3.72 2.99 -3.16
N ARG A 237 -2.74 2.36 -2.48
CA ARG A 237 -2.05 2.94 -1.32
C ARG A 237 -1.41 4.28 -1.65
N ARG A 238 -0.65 4.35 -2.75
CA ARG A 238 0.04 5.58 -3.17
C ARG A 238 -0.96 6.67 -3.52
N LEU A 239 -2.00 6.34 -4.28
CA LEU A 239 -3.04 7.28 -4.70
C LEU A 239 -3.77 7.91 -3.51
N VAL A 240 -4.27 7.07 -2.58
CA VAL A 240 -4.98 7.54 -1.37
C VAL A 240 -4.05 8.37 -0.49
N SER A 241 -2.81 7.91 -0.27
CA SER A 241 -1.84 8.62 0.57
C SER A 241 -1.48 9.99 -0.01
N GLN A 242 -1.31 10.08 -1.33
CA GLN A 242 -1.02 11.34 -2.02
C GLN A 242 -2.20 12.30 -1.98
N ALA A 243 -3.43 11.81 -2.21
CA ALA A 243 -4.63 12.63 -2.15
C ALA A 243 -4.85 13.22 -0.75
N LEU A 244 -4.70 12.40 0.29
CA LEU A 244 -4.77 12.87 1.69
C LEU A 244 -3.67 13.88 2.01
N SER A 245 -2.43 13.68 1.51
CA SER A 245 -1.34 14.65 1.72
C SER A 245 -1.55 15.96 0.98
N ALA A 246 -2.23 15.91 -0.18
CA ALA A 246 -2.56 17.09 -0.97
C ALA A 246 -3.73 17.91 -0.40
N GLY A 247 -4.42 17.40 0.63
CA GLY A 247 -5.57 18.09 1.24
C GLY A 247 -6.89 17.85 0.52
N THR A 248 -7.07 16.71 -0.16
CA THR A 248 -8.38 16.31 -0.70
C THR A 248 -9.42 16.33 0.42
N SER A 249 -10.59 16.93 0.15
CA SER A 249 -11.68 17.01 1.15
C SER A 249 -12.00 15.63 1.71
N VAL A 250 -11.89 15.56 3.03
CA VAL A 250 -12.09 14.33 3.80
C VAL A 250 -13.58 14.09 4.10
N ASP A 251 -14.47 15.03 3.75
CA ASP A 251 -15.93 14.89 3.90
C ASP A 251 -16.48 13.69 3.11
N SER A 252 -15.81 13.34 2.02
CA SER A 252 -16.12 12.15 1.22
C SER A 252 -15.89 10.82 1.95
N PHE A 253 -15.15 10.81 3.06
CA PHE A 253 -15.08 9.67 3.99
C PHE A 253 -16.28 9.60 4.95
N ARG A 254 -16.99 10.73 5.18
CA ARG A 254 -18.20 10.81 6.02
C ARG A 254 -19.50 10.62 5.23
N SER A 255 -19.46 10.83 3.92
CA SER A 255 -20.65 10.87 3.06
C SER A 255 -21.39 9.53 2.98
N LYS A 256 -22.48 9.38 3.75
CA LYS A 256 -23.39 8.22 3.69
C LYS A 256 -24.39 8.29 2.51
N THR A 257 -24.57 9.45 1.89
CA THR A 257 -25.72 9.74 1.02
C THR A 257 -25.54 9.36 -0.46
N LYS A 258 -24.31 9.04 -0.91
CA LYS A 258 -24.03 8.58 -2.29
C LYS A 258 -22.86 7.58 -2.33
N PRO A 259 -23.09 6.26 -2.51
CA PRO A 259 -22.03 5.25 -2.49
C PRO A 259 -20.99 5.41 -3.61
N ASP A 260 -21.38 6.01 -4.75
CA ASP A 260 -20.47 6.29 -5.87
C ASP A 260 -19.44 7.38 -5.58
N LEU A 261 -19.68 8.21 -4.56
CA LEU A 261 -18.78 9.28 -4.13
C LEU A 261 -18.17 9.00 -2.74
N ASN A 262 -18.58 7.91 -2.09
CA ASN A 262 -18.06 7.50 -0.80
C ASN A 262 -16.71 6.79 -0.99
N LEU A 263 -15.63 7.44 -0.55
CA LEU A 263 -14.28 6.92 -0.73
C LEU A 263 -14.05 5.56 -0.05
N PRO A 264 -14.47 5.32 1.21
CA PRO A 264 -14.41 4.00 1.83
C PRO A 264 -14.97 2.86 0.96
N HIS A 265 -16.15 3.04 0.37
CA HIS A 265 -16.74 2.04 -0.53
C HIS A 265 -15.93 1.85 -1.82
N GLN A 266 -15.41 2.93 -2.41
CA GLN A 266 -14.61 2.84 -3.63
C GLN A 266 -13.24 2.18 -3.37
N ILE A 267 -12.61 2.49 -2.25
CA ILE A 267 -11.38 1.84 -1.79
C ILE A 267 -11.63 0.35 -1.59
N ARG A 268 -12.69 -0.02 -0.84
CA ARG A 268 -13.09 -1.40 -0.63
C ARG A 268 -13.30 -2.14 -1.95
N SER A 269 -14.17 -1.62 -2.83
CA SER A 269 -14.49 -2.24 -4.13
C SER A 269 -13.23 -2.44 -4.98
N THR A 270 -12.34 -1.46 -5.00
CA THR A 270 -11.08 -1.54 -5.76
C THR A 270 -10.15 -2.60 -5.16
N CYS A 271 -9.98 -2.62 -3.84
CA CYS A 271 -9.19 -3.65 -3.16
C CYS A 271 -9.77 -5.05 -3.40
N SER A 272 -11.07 -5.24 -3.22
CA SER A 272 -11.74 -6.54 -3.46
C SER A 272 -11.58 -7.00 -4.91
N ARG A 273 -11.68 -6.09 -5.89
CA ARG A 273 -11.45 -6.42 -7.31
C ARG A 273 -10.01 -6.89 -7.55
N ILE A 274 -9.02 -6.22 -6.97
CA ILE A 274 -7.60 -6.58 -7.13
C ILE A 274 -7.30 -7.92 -6.45
N LEU A 275 -7.82 -8.12 -5.24
CA LEU A 275 -7.65 -9.37 -4.50
C LEU A 275 -8.35 -10.55 -5.18
N GLY A 276 -9.51 -10.33 -5.80
CA GLY A 276 -10.25 -11.35 -6.55
C GLY A 276 -9.55 -11.83 -7.82
N GLN A 277 -8.51 -11.14 -8.31
CA GLN A 277 -7.72 -11.60 -9.45
C GLN A 277 -6.77 -12.75 -9.10
N ASP A 278 -6.34 -12.82 -7.83
CA ASP A 278 -5.41 -13.83 -7.34
C ASP A 278 -5.78 -14.24 -5.90
N PRO A 279 -6.81 -15.09 -5.74
CA PRO A 279 -7.39 -15.42 -4.44
C PRO A 279 -6.48 -16.26 -3.56
N LEU A 280 -5.34 -16.77 -4.01
CA LEU A 280 -4.40 -17.52 -3.16
C LEU A 280 -3.21 -16.68 -2.71
N ASN A 281 -3.12 -15.42 -3.16
CA ASN A 281 -1.98 -14.57 -2.88
C ASN A 281 -2.01 -13.96 -1.48
N ARG A 282 -1.45 -14.68 -0.51
CA ARG A 282 -1.31 -14.21 0.87
C ARG A 282 -0.55 -12.89 0.98
N ASN A 283 0.48 -12.67 0.15
CA ASN A 283 1.26 -11.44 0.17
C ASN A 283 0.41 -10.21 -0.22
N LEU A 284 -0.45 -10.37 -1.23
CA LEU A 284 -1.36 -9.31 -1.68
C LEU A 284 -2.35 -8.91 -0.57
N ARG A 285 -2.86 -9.87 0.19
CA ARG A 285 -3.71 -9.62 1.38
C ARG A 285 -2.97 -8.89 2.48
N LEU A 286 -1.73 -9.30 2.78
CA LEU A 286 -0.87 -8.63 3.75
C LEU A 286 -0.58 -7.17 3.34
N GLN A 287 -0.35 -6.92 2.05
CA GLN A 287 -0.19 -5.55 1.55
C GLN A 287 -1.46 -4.72 1.73
N ALA A 288 -2.63 -5.30 1.48
CA ALA A 288 -3.92 -4.63 1.69
C ALA A 288 -4.18 -4.34 3.17
N LEU A 289 -3.91 -5.30 4.05
CA LEU A 289 -3.99 -5.12 5.52
C LEU A 289 -3.04 -4.03 6.01
N THR A 290 -1.79 -4.04 5.56
CA THR A 290 -0.81 -3.00 5.92
C THR A 290 -1.28 -1.62 5.46
N PHE A 291 -1.87 -1.54 4.27
CA PHE A 291 -2.47 -0.30 3.77
C PHE A 291 -3.64 0.16 4.65
N LEU A 292 -4.58 -0.71 5.01
CA LEU A 292 -5.72 -0.38 5.88
C LEU A 292 -5.27 0.03 7.28
N GLY A 293 -4.27 -0.67 7.84
CA GLY A 293 -3.64 -0.33 9.12
C GLY A 293 -3.06 1.08 9.09
N ASN A 294 -2.20 1.38 8.11
CA ASN A 294 -1.61 2.72 7.94
C ASN A 294 -2.68 3.81 7.72
N LEU A 295 -3.74 3.49 6.99
CA LEU A 295 -4.85 4.42 6.77
C LEU A 295 -5.61 4.69 8.08
N SER A 296 -5.82 3.66 8.90
CA SER A 296 -6.50 3.77 10.19
C SER A 296 -5.72 4.56 11.24
N GLU A 297 -4.39 4.56 11.18
CA GLU A 297 -3.55 5.44 12.02
C GLU A 297 -3.53 6.89 11.51
N ARG A 298 -3.67 7.08 10.20
CA ARG A 298 -3.57 8.40 9.58
C ARG A 298 -4.85 9.21 9.68
N LEU A 299 -6.02 8.60 9.47
CA LEU A 299 -7.30 9.31 9.46
C LEU A 299 -7.67 10.02 10.79
N PRO A 300 -7.33 9.48 11.99
CA PRO A 300 -7.56 10.17 13.26
C PRO A 300 -6.86 11.53 13.34
N SER A 301 -5.65 11.67 12.77
CA SER A 301 -4.95 12.96 12.70
C SER A 301 -5.69 14.01 11.84
N LEU A 302 -6.63 13.55 11.00
CA LEU A 302 -7.52 14.37 10.19
C LEU A 302 -8.94 14.47 10.79
N GLY A 303 -9.14 13.99 12.03
CA GLY A 303 -10.43 14.02 12.72
C GLY A 303 -11.47 13.04 12.18
N LEU A 304 -11.02 11.89 11.64
CA LEU A 304 -11.88 10.89 11.01
C LEU A 304 -11.59 9.45 11.47
N PRO A 305 -12.63 8.63 11.66
CA PRO A 305 -12.48 7.18 11.75
C PRO A 305 -12.32 6.56 10.35
N LEU A 306 -11.78 5.33 10.29
CA LEU A 306 -11.66 4.55 9.04
C LEU A 306 -13.04 4.18 8.45
N GLY A 307 -14.04 3.99 9.30
CA GLY A 307 -15.40 3.64 8.93
C GLY A 307 -15.66 2.13 8.84
N PRO A 308 -16.93 1.69 8.98
CA PRO A 308 -17.33 0.28 9.04
C PRO A 308 -16.89 -0.53 7.83
N VAL A 309 -17.06 0.06 6.65
CA VAL A 309 -16.87 -0.59 5.34
C VAL A 309 -15.44 -1.10 5.16
N LEU A 310 -14.46 -0.35 5.64
CA LEU A 310 -13.04 -0.67 5.55
C LEU A 310 -12.57 -1.52 6.75
N CYS A 311 -13.15 -1.31 7.93
CA CYS A 311 -12.91 -2.19 9.08
C CYS A 311 -13.41 -3.62 8.81
N GLY A 312 -14.58 -3.79 8.19
CA GLY A 312 -15.10 -5.09 7.78
C GLY A 312 -14.21 -5.78 6.75
N LEU A 313 -13.69 -5.04 5.77
CA LEU A 313 -12.68 -5.57 4.84
C LEU A 313 -11.42 -6.02 5.59
N ALA A 314 -10.96 -5.26 6.60
CA ALA A 314 -9.80 -5.65 7.39
C ALA A 314 -10.05 -6.92 8.20
N LEU A 315 -11.23 -7.07 8.84
CA LEU A 315 -11.61 -8.30 9.54
C LEU A 315 -11.57 -9.52 8.62
N LYS A 316 -12.18 -9.39 7.43
CA LYS A 316 -12.17 -10.43 6.40
C LYS A 316 -10.73 -10.81 6.05
N LEU A 317 -9.88 -9.83 5.73
CA LEU A 317 -8.50 -10.10 5.33
C LEU A 317 -7.64 -10.68 6.45
N CYS A 318 -7.81 -10.24 7.70
CA CYS A 318 -7.11 -10.83 8.85
C CYS A 318 -7.45 -12.30 9.03
N SER A 319 -8.73 -12.64 8.83
CA SER A 319 -9.22 -14.01 8.89
C SER A 319 -8.67 -14.85 7.75
N GLU A 320 -8.72 -14.37 6.50
CA GLU A 320 -8.15 -15.06 5.33
C GLU A 320 -6.63 -15.25 5.38
N VAL A 321 -5.90 -14.36 6.07
CA VAL A 321 -4.44 -14.48 6.26
C VAL A 321 -4.08 -15.40 7.43
N GLY A 322 -5.05 -15.66 8.31
CA GLY A 322 -4.85 -16.42 9.52
C GLY A 322 -4.05 -15.65 10.59
N SER A 323 -4.35 -14.38 10.81
CA SER A 323 -3.69 -13.60 11.87
C SER A 323 -4.66 -13.25 12.99
N LEU A 324 -4.75 -14.13 13.99
CA LEU A 324 -5.62 -13.95 15.16
C LEU A 324 -5.27 -12.68 15.96
N GLU A 325 -3.99 -12.36 16.12
CA GLU A 325 -3.58 -11.13 16.80
C GLU A 325 -4.03 -9.86 16.05
N ALA A 326 -3.93 -9.85 14.72
CA ALA A 326 -4.40 -8.72 13.94
C ALA A 326 -5.93 -8.64 14.01
N LEU A 327 -6.61 -9.78 13.96
CA LEU A 327 -8.06 -9.89 14.10
C LEU A 327 -8.56 -9.31 15.43
N SER A 328 -7.90 -9.67 16.55
CA SER A 328 -8.14 -9.09 17.88
C SER A 328 -8.10 -7.57 17.87
N ARG A 329 -7.01 -6.99 17.33
CA ARG A 329 -6.85 -5.53 17.26
C ARG A 329 -7.94 -4.87 16.41
N TRP A 330 -8.38 -5.50 15.33
CA TRP A 330 -9.45 -4.96 14.48
C TRP A 330 -10.83 -5.06 15.11
N LEU A 331 -11.14 -6.16 15.82
CA LEU A 331 -12.36 -6.28 16.60
C LEU A 331 -12.42 -5.18 17.67
N HIS A 332 -11.36 -5.02 18.44
CA HIS A 332 -11.26 -3.95 19.44
C HIS A 332 -11.51 -2.56 18.85
N ARG A 333 -10.92 -2.24 17.68
CA ARG A 333 -11.14 -0.96 16.97
C ARG A 333 -12.59 -0.76 16.54
N ILE A 334 -13.24 -1.80 16.04
CA ILE A 334 -14.64 -1.75 15.58
C ILE A 334 -15.57 -1.45 16.75
N HIS A 335 -15.36 -2.13 17.86
CA HIS A 335 -16.16 -1.96 19.07
C HIS A 335 -15.97 -0.60 19.74
N ASN A 336 -14.73 -0.12 19.84
CA ASN A 336 -14.44 1.20 20.44
C ASN A 336 -14.98 2.38 19.62
N THR A 337 -15.19 2.20 18.33
CA THR A 337 -15.67 3.27 17.46
C THR A 337 -17.20 3.35 17.39
N SER A 338 -17.93 2.47 18.09
CA SER A 338 -19.41 2.36 18.05
C SER A 338 -19.95 2.20 16.62
N ILE A 339 -19.18 1.52 15.77
CA ILE A 339 -19.47 1.32 14.34
C ILE A 339 -20.23 -0.01 14.10
N ASN A 340 -20.45 -0.81 15.15
CA ASN A 340 -20.99 -2.16 15.08
C ASN A 340 -22.29 -2.30 14.28
N SER A 341 -23.22 -1.36 14.42
CA SER A 341 -24.52 -1.38 13.74
C SER A 341 -24.45 -1.08 12.23
N GLU A 342 -23.29 -0.63 11.73
CA GLU A 342 -23.08 -0.26 10.33
C GLU A 342 -22.10 -1.20 9.61
N LEU A 343 -21.60 -2.24 10.31
CA LEU A 343 -20.70 -3.22 9.73
C LEU A 343 -21.45 -4.12 8.73
N SER A 344 -20.83 -4.43 7.60
CA SER A 344 -21.43 -5.35 6.64
C SER A 344 -21.47 -6.76 7.23
N THR A 345 -22.66 -7.35 7.35
CA THR A 345 -22.83 -8.74 7.79
C THR A 345 -22.11 -9.72 6.87
N GLU A 346 -21.98 -9.40 5.58
CA GLU A 346 -21.23 -10.22 4.61
C GLU A 346 -19.72 -10.32 4.94
N ASP A 347 -19.13 -9.28 5.52
CA ASP A 347 -17.73 -9.32 5.95
C ASP A 347 -17.55 -10.20 7.16
N VAL A 348 -18.51 -10.14 8.10
CA VAL A 348 -18.52 -11.00 9.29
C VAL A 348 -18.68 -12.46 8.88
N VAL A 349 -19.61 -12.77 7.96
CA VAL A 349 -19.73 -14.11 7.35
C VAL A 349 -18.40 -14.52 6.74
N SER A 350 -17.84 -13.69 5.84
CA SER A 350 -16.59 -14.02 5.13
C SER A 350 -15.44 -14.28 6.11
N ALA A 351 -15.34 -13.49 7.19
CA ALA A 351 -14.33 -13.64 8.22
C ALA A 351 -14.49 -14.97 8.96
N LEU A 352 -15.70 -15.29 9.44
CA LEU A 352 -15.98 -16.53 10.16
C LEU A 352 -15.78 -17.76 9.26
N THR A 353 -16.26 -17.73 8.01
CA THR A 353 -16.05 -18.82 7.05
C THR A 353 -14.57 -19.02 6.72
N ALA A 354 -13.78 -17.94 6.64
CA ALA A 354 -12.34 -18.07 6.45
C ALA A 354 -11.67 -18.76 7.66
N LEU A 355 -12.05 -18.38 8.89
CA LEU A 355 -11.55 -19.05 10.11
C LEU A 355 -11.96 -20.53 10.16
N GLN A 356 -13.16 -20.86 9.70
CA GLN A 356 -13.61 -22.26 9.58
C GLN A 356 -12.74 -23.04 8.61
N SER A 357 -12.49 -22.49 7.42
CA SER A 357 -11.64 -23.17 6.43
C SER A 357 -10.23 -23.45 6.96
N ILE A 358 -9.66 -22.52 7.73
CA ILE A 358 -8.36 -22.68 8.39
C ILE A 358 -8.41 -23.71 9.52
N SER A 359 -9.57 -23.90 10.16
CA SER A 359 -9.76 -24.92 11.21
C SER A 359 -9.84 -26.34 10.64
N VAL A 360 -10.28 -26.48 9.39
CA VAL A 360 -10.53 -27.76 8.72
C VAL A 360 -9.35 -28.18 7.83
N ASP A 361 -8.57 -27.24 7.28
CA ASP A 361 -7.44 -27.57 6.42
C ASP A 361 -6.25 -28.11 7.24
N GLU A 362 -5.99 -29.43 7.15
CA GLU A 362 -4.88 -30.11 7.82
C GLU A 362 -3.50 -29.53 7.47
N HIS A 363 -3.38 -28.82 6.34
CA HIS A 363 -2.12 -28.26 5.86
C HIS A 363 -1.79 -26.90 6.46
N ASP A 364 -2.75 -26.20 7.09
CA ASP A 364 -2.52 -24.87 7.64
C ASP A 364 -2.21 -24.94 9.15
N ALA A 365 -0.96 -24.64 9.51
CA ALA A 365 -0.40 -24.80 10.86
C ALA A 365 -0.96 -23.81 11.91
N MET A 366 -2.04 -23.09 11.62
CA MET A 366 -2.46 -21.90 12.36
C MET A 366 -3.33 -22.16 13.61
N LEU A 367 -3.94 -23.35 13.73
CA LEU A 367 -4.76 -23.74 14.89
C LEU A 367 -4.25 -25.02 15.56
N GLN A 368 -2.96 -25.33 15.38
CA GLN A 368 -2.37 -26.54 15.93
C GLN A 368 -2.00 -26.41 17.40
N THR A 369 -1.76 -25.19 17.89
CA THR A 369 -1.38 -24.99 19.29
C THR A 369 -2.58 -24.65 20.17
N VAL A 370 -2.49 -25.02 21.44
CA VAL A 370 -3.53 -24.73 22.44
C VAL A 370 -3.76 -23.21 22.53
N GLU A 371 -2.68 -22.43 22.52
CA GLU A 371 -2.73 -20.97 22.64
C GLU A 371 -3.49 -20.33 21.46
N GLN A 372 -3.33 -20.86 20.25
CA GLN A 372 -4.06 -20.38 19.07
C GLN A 372 -5.56 -20.70 19.15
N ARG A 373 -5.91 -21.90 19.62
CA ARG A 373 -7.31 -22.30 19.84
C ARG A 373 -7.97 -21.46 20.93
N GLN A 374 -7.26 -21.26 22.04
CA GLN A 374 -7.66 -20.39 23.15
C GLN A 374 -7.85 -18.95 22.68
N LEU A 375 -6.92 -18.40 21.89
CA LEU A 375 -7.06 -17.05 21.34
C LEU A 375 -8.26 -16.95 20.40
N LEU A 376 -8.47 -17.92 19.51
CA LEU A 376 -9.66 -17.93 18.65
C LEU A 376 -10.95 -17.99 19.49
N PHE A 377 -10.96 -18.81 20.55
CA PHE A 377 -12.10 -18.90 21.47
C PHE A 377 -12.40 -17.59 22.17
N GLN A 378 -11.37 -16.89 22.65
CA GLN A 378 -11.49 -15.54 23.22
C GLN A 378 -12.08 -14.56 22.21
N LEU A 379 -11.65 -14.60 20.95
CA LEU A 379 -12.18 -13.71 19.90
C LEU A 379 -13.63 -14.00 19.54
N LEU A 380 -14.06 -15.25 19.66
CA LEU A 380 -15.44 -15.66 19.40
C LEU A 380 -16.35 -15.24 20.56
N THR A 381 -15.99 -15.63 21.79
CA THR A 381 -16.86 -15.51 22.98
C THR A 381 -16.71 -14.20 23.73
N GLY A 382 -15.53 -13.57 23.65
CA GLY A 382 -15.16 -12.37 24.40
C GLY A 382 -14.64 -12.66 25.79
N ILE A 383 -14.36 -13.90 26.16
CA ILE A 383 -13.82 -14.17 27.49
C ILE A 383 -12.44 -13.52 27.67
N ASP A 384 -12.28 -12.75 28.74
CA ASP A 384 -11.01 -12.11 29.12
C ASP A 384 -10.34 -12.83 30.30
N GLU A 385 -9.13 -12.39 30.64
CA GLU A 385 -8.34 -12.92 31.78
C GLU A 385 -9.06 -12.78 33.13
N ASN A 386 -10.08 -11.92 33.23
CA ASN A 386 -10.89 -11.72 34.43
C ASN A 386 -12.16 -12.58 34.45
N ASN A 387 -12.30 -13.54 33.52
CA ASN A 387 -13.49 -14.36 33.34
C ASN A 387 -14.77 -13.55 33.06
N THR A 388 -14.60 -12.38 32.43
CA THR A 388 -15.69 -11.52 31.99
C THR A 388 -15.84 -11.58 30.48
N ILE A 389 -17.07 -11.35 29.99
CA ILE A 389 -17.33 -11.29 28.56
C ILE A 389 -17.12 -9.85 28.10
N ALA A 390 -15.97 -9.62 27.48
CA ALA A 390 -15.63 -8.38 26.82
C ALA A 390 -16.52 -8.14 25.59
N LYS A 391 -16.68 -6.87 25.24
CA LYS A 391 -17.52 -6.46 24.10
C LYS A 391 -16.83 -6.67 22.76
N ASP A 392 -15.52 -6.84 22.73
CA ASP A 392 -14.70 -6.93 21.52
C ASP A 392 -14.60 -8.36 20.94
N ALA A 393 -15.76 -8.99 20.78
CA ALA A 393 -15.89 -10.37 20.31
C ALA A 393 -16.88 -10.52 19.17
N PHE A 394 -16.77 -11.60 18.39
CA PHE A 394 -17.75 -11.90 17.33
C PHE A 394 -19.16 -12.11 17.88
N ARG A 395 -19.30 -12.70 19.07
CA ARG A 395 -20.59 -12.90 19.74
C ARG A 395 -21.46 -11.64 19.77
N THR A 396 -20.84 -10.49 20.02
CA THR A 396 -21.59 -9.23 20.18
C THR A 396 -22.32 -8.78 18.91
N PHE A 397 -21.83 -9.14 17.71
CA PHE A 397 -22.56 -8.88 16.47
C PHE A 397 -23.90 -9.63 16.43
N PHE A 398 -24.01 -10.74 17.14
CA PHE A 398 -25.19 -11.61 17.19
C PHE A 398 -26.14 -11.30 18.34
N THR A 399 -25.66 -10.66 19.40
CA THR A 399 -26.54 -10.28 20.54
C THR A 399 -27.66 -9.31 20.17
N THR A 400 -27.53 -8.58 19.05
CA THR A 400 -28.54 -7.63 18.54
C THR A 400 -29.40 -8.19 17.39
N PHE A 401 -29.17 -9.43 16.98
CA PHE A 401 -29.97 -10.10 15.94
C PHE A 401 -31.48 -10.28 16.20
N PRO A 402 -32.01 -10.30 17.44
CA PRO A 402 -33.41 -10.68 17.65
C PRO A 402 -34.47 -9.70 17.15
N GLU A 403 -34.14 -8.44 16.85
CA GLU A 403 -35.17 -7.39 16.70
C GLU A 403 -35.58 -7.10 15.25
N GLU A 404 -34.75 -7.41 14.26
CA GLU A 404 -35.08 -7.22 12.84
C GLU A 404 -35.08 -8.57 12.14
N HIS A 405 -36.15 -8.90 11.40
CA HIS A 405 -36.31 -10.16 10.68
C HIS A 405 -35.05 -10.53 9.89
N GLY A 406 -34.21 -11.37 10.50
CA GLY A 406 -32.81 -11.49 10.15
C GLY A 406 -32.63 -11.92 8.70
N SER A 407 -31.93 -11.07 7.94
CA SER A 407 -31.45 -11.36 6.60
C SER A 407 -30.80 -12.75 6.57
N SER A 408 -30.97 -13.51 5.49
CA SER A 408 -30.36 -14.84 5.33
C SER A 408 -28.87 -14.81 5.65
N THR A 409 -28.15 -13.77 5.24
CA THR A 409 -26.72 -13.53 5.53
C THR A 409 -26.41 -13.53 7.02
N ALA A 410 -27.30 -12.95 7.82
CA ALA A 410 -27.17 -12.89 9.26
C ALA A 410 -27.19 -14.33 9.84
N ARG A 411 -28.17 -15.15 9.43
CA ARG A 411 -28.26 -16.55 9.89
C ARG A 411 -27.04 -17.37 9.51
N HIS A 412 -26.48 -17.14 8.33
CA HIS A 412 -25.23 -17.78 7.91
C HIS A 412 -24.05 -17.36 8.79
N ALA A 413 -23.95 -16.09 9.18
CA ALA A 413 -22.91 -15.61 10.09
C ALA A 413 -23.02 -16.28 11.46
N TYR A 414 -24.24 -16.38 12.00
CA TYR A 414 -24.47 -17.00 13.29
C TYR A 414 -24.22 -18.51 13.26
N SER A 415 -24.67 -19.20 12.21
CA SER A 415 -24.34 -20.60 11.96
C SER A 415 -22.82 -20.79 11.91
N ALA A 416 -22.10 -19.90 11.23
CA ALA A 416 -20.65 -20.00 11.15
C ALA A 416 -19.95 -19.83 12.52
N TYR A 417 -20.45 -18.90 13.34
CA TYR A 417 -20.01 -18.72 14.72
C TYR A 417 -20.25 -19.99 15.57
N VAL A 418 -21.45 -20.56 15.50
CA VAL A 418 -21.83 -21.79 16.24
C VAL A 418 -20.97 -22.98 15.83
N THR A 419 -20.74 -23.19 14.53
CA THR A 419 -19.86 -24.25 14.04
C THR A 419 -18.42 -24.07 14.51
N LEU A 420 -17.89 -22.83 14.56
CA LEU A 420 -16.53 -22.60 15.08
C LEU A 420 -16.41 -22.94 16.58
N LEU A 421 -17.42 -22.62 17.38
CA LEU A 421 -17.47 -23.05 18.77
C LEU A 421 -17.53 -24.58 18.90
N GLY A 422 -18.30 -25.22 18.02
CA GLY A 422 -18.39 -26.67 17.91
C GLY A 422 -17.03 -27.30 17.62
N ASN A 423 -16.35 -26.75 16.61
CA ASN A 423 -15.00 -27.16 16.25
C ASN A 423 -14.05 -27.01 17.43
N LEU A 424 -14.14 -25.95 18.23
CA LEU A 424 -13.31 -25.72 19.43
C LEU A 424 -13.61 -26.61 20.64
N GLY A 425 -14.62 -27.49 20.58
CA GLY A 425 -14.98 -28.32 21.73
C GLY A 425 -15.78 -27.59 22.80
N ALA A 426 -16.37 -26.44 22.48
CA ALA A 426 -17.03 -25.55 23.44
C ALA A 426 -18.47 -25.97 23.79
N ALA A 427 -18.63 -27.20 24.28
CA ALA A 427 -19.95 -27.80 24.49
C ALA A 427 -20.78 -27.06 25.55
N ARG A 428 -20.16 -26.58 26.64
CA ARG A 428 -20.87 -25.87 27.72
C ARG A 428 -21.34 -24.50 27.26
N THR A 429 -20.49 -23.82 26.50
CA THR A 429 -20.78 -22.52 25.89
C THR A 429 -21.92 -22.63 24.90
N LEU A 430 -21.88 -23.62 24.00
CA LEU A 430 -22.95 -23.90 23.04
C LEU A 430 -24.29 -24.20 23.73
N TRP A 431 -24.29 -25.06 24.75
CA TRP A 431 -25.49 -25.37 25.52
C TRP A 431 -26.08 -24.13 26.18
N ARG A 432 -25.24 -23.23 26.71
CA ARG A 432 -25.71 -22.00 27.35
C ARG A 432 -26.21 -20.98 26.33
N GLU A 433 -25.52 -20.81 25.20
CA GLU A 433 -25.96 -19.96 24.09
C GLU A 433 -27.33 -20.38 23.55
N TRP A 434 -27.58 -21.69 23.41
CA TRP A 434 -28.89 -22.21 23.00
C TRP A 434 -30.03 -21.74 23.93
N ARG A 435 -29.78 -21.70 25.24
CA ARG A 435 -30.78 -21.30 26.24
C ARG A 435 -30.97 -19.79 26.36
N GLU A 436 -30.02 -19.00 25.88
CA GLU A 436 -30.13 -17.54 25.81
C GLU A 436 -30.75 -17.05 24.50
N LEU A 437 -31.04 -17.97 23.55
CA LEU A 437 -31.71 -17.63 22.30
C LEU A 437 -33.18 -17.22 22.52
N PRO A 438 -33.67 -16.19 21.79
CA PRO A 438 -35.09 -15.90 21.73
C PRO A 438 -35.89 -17.07 21.14
N ASP A 439 -37.12 -17.26 21.63
CA ASP A 439 -38.05 -18.29 21.15
C ASP A 439 -38.35 -18.24 19.64
N SER A 440 -38.21 -17.06 19.03
CA SER A 440 -38.38 -16.88 17.59
C SER A 440 -37.25 -17.50 16.78
N VAL A 441 -36.04 -17.56 17.34
CA VAL A 441 -34.83 -18.07 16.69
C VAL A 441 -34.64 -19.57 16.98
N SER A 442 -34.96 -20.03 18.19
CA SER A 442 -34.87 -21.44 18.58
C SER A 442 -35.90 -22.36 17.86
N LYS A 443 -36.90 -21.76 17.21
CA LYS A 443 -37.86 -22.45 16.33
C LYS A 443 -37.41 -22.56 14.87
N ASP A 444 -36.34 -21.86 14.46
CA ASP A 444 -35.79 -21.99 13.11
C ASP A 444 -35.02 -23.30 12.97
N ASP A 445 -35.49 -24.18 12.08
CA ASP A 445 -34.92 -25.51 11.85
C ASP A 445 -33.46 -25.47 11.41
N HIS A 446 -33.04 -24.44 10.67
CA HIS A 446 -31.63 -24.28 10.28
C HIS A 446 -30.74 -23.97 11.48
N VAL A 447 -31.24 -23.17 12.42
CA VAL A 447 -30.51 -22.85 13.66
C VAL A 447 -30.41 -24.10 14.53
N VAL A 448 -31.51 -24.84 14.71
CA VAL A 448 -31.53 -26.09 15.48
C VAL A 448 -30.52 -27.09 14.93
N LEU A 449 -30.51 -27.30 13.61
CA LEU A 449 -29.58 -28.21 12.95
C LEU A 449 -28.12 -27.76 13.13
N GLY A 450 -27.85 -26.45 13.01
CA GLY A 450 -26.52 -25.89 13.23
C GLY A 450 -26.01 -26.13 14.66
N PHE A 451 -26.85 -25.91 15.66
CA PHE A 451 -26.52 -26.19 17.06
C PHE A 451 -26.30 -27.69 17.31
N CYS A 452 -27.15 -28.55 16.76
CA CYS A 452 -26.98 -29.99 16.91
C CYS A 452 -25.66 -30.48 16.32
N ASN A 453 -25.32 -30.05 15.10
CA ASN A 453 -24.06 -30.43 14.47
C ASN A 453 -22.86 -29.91 15.26
N ALA A 454 -22.90 -28.64 15.68
CA ALA A 454 -21.84 -28.04 16.48
C ALA A 454 -21.67 -28.72 17.84
N LEU A 455 -22.76 -29.11 18.52
CA LEU A 455 -22.69 -29.76 19.82
C LEU A 455 -22.26 -31.23 19.70
N LYS A 456 -22.71 -31.94 18.66
CA LYS A 456 -22.19 -33.26 18.30
C LYS A 456 -20.68 -33.21 18.07
N GLN A 457 -20.19 -32.19 17.36
CA GLN A 457 -18.76 -31.99 17.16
C GLN A 457 -18.04 -31.64 18.47
N ALA A 458 -18.62 -30.74 19.28
CA ALA A 458 -18.01 -30.29 20.52
C ALA A 458 -17.83 -31.44 21.53
N THR A 459 -18.84 -32.31 21.67
CA THR A 459 -18.82 -33.41 22.65
C THR A 459 -17.77 -34.48 22.34
N ARG A 460 -17.35 -34.61 21.08
CA ARG A 460 -16.25 -35.51 20.66
C ARG A 460 -14.88 -34.98 21.09
N LEU A 461 -14.73 -33.65 21.12
CA LEU A 461 -13.48 -32.97 21.47
C LEU A 461 -13.39 -32.61 22.95
N MET A 462 -14.52 -32.62 23.66
CA MET A 462 -14.58 -32.27 25.06
C MET A 462 -13.85 -33.32 25.93
N PRO A 463 -12.93 -32.90 26.84
CA PRO A 463 -12.25 -33.81 27.74
C PRO A 463 -13.24 -34.48 28.71
N ALA A 464 -12.88 -35.66 29.21
CA ALA A 464 -13.74 -36.43 30.10
C ALA A 464 -13.89 -35.74 31.47
N SER A 465 -15.11 -35.34 31.79
CA SER A 465 -15.60 -35.02 33.15
C SER A 465 -14.93 -33.83 33.85
N ASP A 466 -15.43 -32.62 33.57
CA ASP A 466 -15.17 -31.43 34.40
C ASP A 466 -16.48 -30.68 34.67
N GLY A 467 -17.05 -30.84 35.88
CA GLY A 467 -18.13 -29.97 36.37
C GLY A 467 -19.50 -30.09 35.69
N GLU A 468 -19.76 -31.14 34.90
CA GLU A 468 -20.99 -31.34 34.10
C GLU A 468 -22.30 -31.41 34.95
N HIS A 469 -22.17 -31.57 36.26
CA HIS A 469 -23.29 -31.74 37.20
C HIS A 469 -23.75 -30.44 37.86
N ALA A 470 -23.10 -29.30 37.58
CA ALA A 470 -23.49 -28.02 38.17
C ALA A 470 -24.74 -27.45 37.45
N PRO A 471 -25.90 -27.34 38.12
CA PRO A 471 -27.05 -26.68 37.53
C PRO A 471 -26.79 -25.16 37.45
N ASP A 472 -27.22 -24.55 36.34
CA ASP A 472 -27.31 -23.09 36.15
C ASP A 472 -26.01 -22.28 36.13
N LEU A 473 -25.00 -22.77 35.41
CA LEU A 473 -23.83 -21.95 35.07
C LEU A 473 -24.21 -20.81 34.10
N GLY A 474 -23.76 -19.60 34.41
CA GLY A 474 -23.86 -18.45 33.50
C GLY A 474 -22.89 -18.59 32.32
N LEU A 475 -23.15 -17.88 31.22
CA LEU A 475 -22.35 -18.00 29.99
C LEU A 475 -20.86 -17.74 30.19
N ALA A 476 -20.50 -16.73 30.98
CA ALA A 476 -19.10 -16.43 31.28
C ALA A 476 -18.39 -17.61 31.96
N VAL A 477 -19.10 -18.31 32.88
CA VAL A 477 -18.56 -19.47 33.58
C VAL A 477 -18.43 -20.66 32.64
N CYS A 478 -19.43 -20.92 31.79
CA CYS A 478 -19.34 -21.96 30.76
C CYS A 478 -18.17 -21.72 29.80
N ALA A 479 -17.99 -20.48 29.35
CA ALA A 479 -16.88 -20.10 28.47
C ALA A 479 -15.52 -20.27 29.17
N THR A 480 -15.43 -19.93 30.47
CA THR A 480 -14.19 -20.11 31.26
C THR A 480 -13.80 -21.58 31.35
N LEU A 481 -14.77 -22.44 31.66
CA LEU A 481 -14.54 -23.88 31.75
C LEU A 481 -14.12 -24.47 30.40
N ASP A 482 -14.76 -24.05 29.31
CA ASP A 482 -14.40 -24.51 27.96
C ASP A 482 -13.02 -23.99 27.52
N TYR A 483 -12.65 -22.75 27.87
CA TYR A 483 -11.34 -22.17 27.57
C TYR A 483 -10.19 -22.97 28.20
N HIS A 484 -10.32 -23.33 29.49
CA HIS A 484 -9.31 -24.15 30.17
C HIS A 484 -9.37 -25.62 29.73
N ALA A 485 -10.56 -26.13 29.38
CA ALA A 485 -10.70 -27.49 28.86
C ALA A 485 -9.91 -27.71 27.56
N MET A 486 -9.62 -26.67 26.78
CA MET A 486 -8.79 -26.76 25.56
C MET A 486 -7.36 -27.26 25.79
N GLU A 487 -6.81 -27.06 26.99
CA GLU A 487 -5.49 -27.58 27.40
C GLU A 487 -5.53 -29.10 27.57
N MET A 488 -6.69 -29.64 27.93
CA MET A 488 -6.90 -31.04 28.23
C MET A 488 -7.38 -31.84 27.01
N GLN A 489 -7.58 -31.20 25.85
CA GLN A 489 -8.00 -31.85 24.61
C GLN A 489 -6.84 -32.64 24.00
N ASP A 490 -7.11 -33.89 23.59
CA ASP A 490 -6.14 -34.69 22.85
C ASP A 490 -5.89 -34.08 21.45
N ALA A 491 -4.63 -33.70 21.19
CA ALA A 491 -4.21 -33.16 19.91
C ALA A 491 -4.37 -34.15 18.74
N ALA A 492 -4.45 -35.45 19.02
CA ALA A 492 -4.73 -36.47 18.00
C ALA A 492 -6.23 -36.53 17.65
N SER A 493 -7.12 -36.46 18.65
CA SER A 493 -8.57 -36.37 18.43
C SER A 493 -8.96 -35.11 17.64
N TRP A 494 -8.31 -33.98 17.93
CA TRP A 494 -8.52 -32.75 17.16
C TRP A 494 -8.16 -32.91 15.67
N ARG A 495 -7.01 -33.55 15.37
CA ARG A 495 -6.52 -33.71 13.99
C ARG A 495 -7.33 -34.72 13.19
N ALA A 496 -7.71 -35.85 13.79
CA ALA A 496 -8.48 -36.89 13.11
C ALA A 496 -9.85 -36.40 12.60
N HIS A 497 -10.39 -35.33 13.18
CA HIS A 497 -11.72 -34.82 12.87
C HIS A 497 -11.75 -33.66 11.87
N ALA A 498 -10.61 -33.04 11.55
CA ALA A 498 -10.52 -32.09 10.46
C ALA A 498 -10.79 -32.77 9.08
N SER A 499 -10.58 -34.08 8.99
CA SER A 499 -10.75 -34.90 7.78
C SER A 499 -12.18 -35.42 7.51
N ASP A 500 -13.09 -35.43 8.51
CA ASP A 500 -14.32 -36.25 8.45
C ASP A 500 -15.60 -35.50 8.01
N ASP A 501 -15.54 -34.19 7.73
CA ASP A 501 -16.74 -33.33 7.79
C ASP A 501 -17.49 -33.06 6.46
N VAL A 502 -17.62 -34.04 5.57
CA VAL A 502 -18.44 -33.85 4.33
C VAL A 502 -19.44 -34.98 4.01
N ALA A 503 -19.35 -36.15 4.66
CA ALA A 503 -20.16 -37.32 4.27
C ALA A 503 -21.05 -37.83 5.41
N GLY A 504 -22.16 -37.15 5.71
CA GLY A 504 -23.10 -37.66 6.71
C GLY A 504 -24.31 -36.78 7.05
N GLN A 505 -24.94 -36.10 6.09
CA GLN A 505 -26.28 -35.54 6.30
C GLN A 505 -27.34 -36.63 6.11
N GLU A 506 -27.37 -37.64 6.97
CA GLU A 506 -28.51 -38.57 7.03
C GLU A 506 -29.54 -38.06 8.06
N ASN A 507 -30.73 -37.69 7.55
CA ASN A 507 -32.02 -37.51 8.25
C ASN A 507 -31.95 -37.27 9.77
N VAL A 508 -31.37 -36.15 10.20
CA VAL A 508 -31.42 -35.71 11.60
C VAL A 508 -32.85 -35.30 11.94
N ASN A 509 -33.49 -35.99 12.88
CA ASN A 509 -34.82 -35.62 13.37
C ASN A 509 -34.72 -34.33 14.18
N ILE A 510 -35.18 -33.22 13.60
CA ILE A 510 -35.11 -31.87 14.18
C ILE A 510 -35.85 -31.76 15.53
N GLU A 511 -36.98 -32.45 15.69
CA GLU A 511 -37.74 -32.43 16.94
C GLU A 511 -37.01 -33.17 18.06
N ALA A 512 -36.38 -34.30 17.74
CA ALA A 512 -35.51 -35.03 18.68
C ALA A 512 -34.26 -34.20 19.03
N CYS A 513 -33.66 -33.55 18.04
CA CYS A 513 -32.56 -32.60 18.23
C CYS A 513 -32.91 -31.52 19.25
N ARG A 514 -34.08 -30.89 19.07
CA ARG A 514 -34.57 -29.82 19.94
C ARG A 514 -34.87 -30.32 21.35
N SER A 515 -35.41 -31.54 21.50
CA SER A 515 -35.65 -32.11 22.83
C SER A 515 -34.34 -32.38 23.58
N ILE A 516 -33.30 -32.88 22.89
CA ILE A 516 -31.97 -33.12 23.48
C ILE A 516 -31.29 -31.80 23.89
N LEU A 517 -31.34 -30.76 23.06
CA LEU A 517 -30.75 -29.45 23.37
C LEU A 517 -31.37 -28.78 24.62
N ASN A 518 -32.63 -29.12 24.94
CA ASN A 518 -33.32 -28.59 26.11
C ASN A 518 -33.05 -29.37 27.41
N LEU A 519 -32.34 -30.50 27.34
CA LEU A 519 -31.96 -31.28 28.52
C LEU A 519 -30.95 -30.52 29.42
N PRO A 520 -30.83 -30.89 30.71
CA PRO A 520 -29.71 -30.46 31.54
C PRO A 520 -28.36 -30.80 30.90
N LEU A 521 -27.31 -30.04 31.21
CA LEU A 521 -26.01 -30.13 30.55
C LEU A 521 -25.45 -31.56 30.52
N ALA A 522 -25.43 -32.27 31.64
CA ALA A 522 -24.95 -33.65 31.74
C ALA A 522 -25.73 -34.62 30.82
N ASP A 523 -27.06 -34.52 30.82
CA ASP A 523 -27.92 -35.38 30.01
C ASP A 523 -27.79 -35.03 28.52
N CYS A 524 -27.71 -33.73 28.19
CA CYS A 524 -27.50 -33.25 26.83
C CYS A 524 -26.19 -33.80 26.24
N ILE A 525 -25.08 -33.66 26.97
CA ILE A 525 -23.76 -34.17 26.56
C ILE A 525 -23.80 -35.70 26.41
N LYS A 526 -24.45 -36.41 27.34
CA LYS A 526 -24.56 -37.87 27.31
C LYS A 526 -25.29 -38.35 26.06
N GLU A 527 -26.43 -37.75 25.75
CA GLU A 527 -27.23 -38.11 24.56
C GLU A 527 -26.45 -37.81 23.27
N PHE A 528 -25.78 -36.65 23.15
CA PHE A 528 -24.97 -36.33 21.97
C PHE A 528 -23.71 -37.19 21.81
N ARG A 529 -23.16 -37.76 22.89
CA ARG A 529 -22.08 -38.76 22.80
C ARG A 529 -22.57 -40.10 22.24
N THR A 530 -23.85 -40.42 22.43
CA THR A 530 -24.47 -41.66 21.94
C THR A 530 -25.11 -41.53 20.55
N TRP A 531 -25.14 -40.31 20.00
CA TRP A 531 -25.83 -39.94 18.77
C TRP A 531 -24.84 -39.70 17.61
#